data_AF-A0A3D0UPV9-F1
#
_entry.id   AF-A0A3D0UPV9-F1
#
_cell.length_a   1.000
_cell.length_b   1.000
_cell.length_c   1.000
_cell.angle_alpha   90.00
_cell.angle_beta   90.00
_cell.angle_gamma   90.00
#
_symmetry.space_group_name_H-M   'P 1'
#
loop_
_entity.id
_entity.type
_entity.pdbx_description
1 polymer ?
#
loop_
_entity_poly.entity_id
_entity_poly.type
_entity_poly.pdbx_seq_one_letter_code
_entity_poly.pdbx_strand_id
1 'polypeptide(L)'
;MGWLGLFFGAYLAWIQFQRPVVAVTGLAVAQVGLITINGGWAGSHSVVASYRVLILALGSLYLVNGLPKQRFPWYVIMPIAALAGLPLTAGFSGLAPLYSDWFSSGLHGLAIVTGLLIIPVIAAAIQVSRQATNDVQEETLSVSESLLLNLGLLLPTLGLLVLPGSDLVDIPLVTWLYVLVIIVASIILNRYVEQIRVRLLNFNSELNAVQIELKVQTIIAKLANGLSVAIRETAGILEGERGMLWLLILVIVIWFAQSG
;
A
#
# COMPACT_ATOMS: atom_id res chain seq x y z
N MET A 1 6.23 -18.20 -1.17
CA MET A 1 5.20 -17.46 -1.93
C MET A 1 5.21 -15.96 -1.64
N GLY A 2 5.30 -15.50 -0.37
CA GLY A 2 5.28 -14.07 -0.04
C GLY A 2 6.35 -13.21 -0.74
N TRP A 3 7.61 -13.66 -0.80
CA TRP A 3 8.68 -12.95 -1.52
C TRP A 3 8.44 -12.79 -3.02
N LEU A 4 7.83 -13.80 -3.66
CA LEU A 4 7.47 -13.72 -5.08
C LEU A 4 6.37 -12.68 -5.30
N GLY A 5 5.37 -12.63 -4.40
CA GLY A 5 4.35 -11.59 -4.42
C GLY A 5 4.94 -10.18 -4.24
N LEU A 6 5.87 -10.03 -3.31
CA LEU A 6 6.56 -8.75 -3.08
C LEU A 6 7.39 -8.32 -4.29
N PHE A 7 8.21 -9.22 -4.83
CA PHE A 7 9.01 -8.97 -6.03
C PHE A 7 8.14 -8.59 -7.23
N PHE A 8 7.09 -9.37 -7.48
CA PHE A 8 6.20 -9.14 -8.61
C PHE A 8 5.39 -7.85 -8.47
N GLY A 9 4.89 -7.55 -7.26
CA GLY A 9 4.23 -6.29 -6.95
C GLY A 9 5.14 -5.09 -7.12
N ALA A 10 6.38 -5.18 -6.62
CA ALA A 10 7.40 -4.16 -6.79
C ALA A 10 7.74 -3.92 -8.28
N TYR A 11 7.92 -4.99 -9.05
CA TYR A 11 8.16 -4.92 -10.49
C TYR A 11 7.02 -4.22 -11.23
N LEU A 12 5.77 -4.62 -10.97
CA LEU A 12 4.60 -4.00 -11.58
C LEU A 12 4.45 -2.54 -11.19
N ALA A 13 4.56 -2.22 -9.89
CA ALA A 13 4.43 -0.87 -9.38
C ALA A 13 5.49 0.06 -9.97
N TRP A 14 6.73 -0.42 -10.03
CA TRP A 14 7.87 0.38 -10.48
C TRP A 14 7.91 0.57 -11.98
N ILE A 15 7.60 -0.43 -12.81
CA ILE A 15 7.70 -0.28 -14.27
C ILE A 15 6.49 0.45 -14.84
N GLN A 16 5.31 0.19 -14.29
CA GLN A 16 4.05 0.74 -14.76
C GLN A 16 3.64 1.99 -13.96
N PHE A 17 4.58 2.68 -13.31
CA PHE A 17 4.28 3.85 -12.48
C PHE A 17 3.53 4.96 -13.23
N GLN A 18 3.71 5.07 -14.57
CA GLN A 18 2.98 6.00 -15.45
C GLN A 18 1.49 5.64 -15.65
N ARG A 19 1.08 4.43 -15.24
CA ARG A 19 -0.30 3.95 -15.28
C ARG A 19 -0.77 3.78 -13.83
N PRO A 20 -1.37 4.81 -13.21
CA PRO A 20 -1.59 4.85 -11.76
C PRO A 20 -2.41 3.64 -11.25
N VAL A 21 -3.42 3.21 -12.00
CA VAL A 21 -4.24 2.03 -11.65
C VAL A 21 -3.40 0.74 -11.59
N VAL A 22 -2.51 0.53 -12.56
CA VAL A 22 -1.64 -0.65 -12.61
C VAL A 22 -0.58 -0.58 -11.51
N ALA A 23 -0.06 0.62 -11.26
CA ALA A 23 0.93 0.83 -10.21
C ALA A 23 0.35 0.57 -8.81
N VAL A 24 -0.85 1.09 -8.51
CA VAL A 24 -1.58 0.81 -7.27
C VAL A 24 -1.88 -0.69 -7.14
N THR A 25 -2.25 -1.37 -8.22
CA THR A 25 -2.42 -2.83 -8.22
C THR A 25 -1.11 -3.54 -7.86
N GLY A 26 0.02 -3.08 -8.40
CA GLY A 26 1.35 -3.57 -8.03
C GLY A 26 1.65 -3.38 -6.54
N LEU A 27 1.36 -2.19 -5.98
CA LEU A 27 1.50 -1.92 -4.54
C LEU A 27 0.62 -2.84 -3.70
N ALA A 28 -0.62 -3.11 -4.13
CA ALA A 28 -1.52 -4.04 -3.46
C ALA A 28 -0.97 -5.48 -3.46
N VAL A 29 -0.44 -5.94 -4.60
CA VAL A 29 0.19 -7.26 -4.72
C VAL A 29 1.43 -7.36 -3.84
N ALA A 30 2.24 -6.29 -3.78
CA ALA A 30 3.38 -6.20 -2.87
C ALA A 30 2.94 -6.35 -1.40
N GLN A 31 1.86 -5.65 -1.02
CA GLN A 31 1.29 -5.72 0.33
C GLN A 31 0.73 -7.12 0.64
N VAL A 32 0.11 -7.82 -0.31
CA VAL A 32 -0.29 -9.24 -0.14
C VAL A 32 0.93 -10.15 0.07
N GLY A 33 2.02 -9.88 -0.65
CA GLY A 33 3.31 -10.52 -0.42
C GLY A 33 3.78 -10.33 1.03
N LEU A 34 3.75 -9.09 1.53
CA LEU A 34 4.11 -8.74 2.91
C LEU A 34 3.21 -9.41 3.95
N ILE A 35 1.89 -9.45 3.74
CA ILE A 35 0.94 -10.17 4.59
C ILE A 35 1.34 -11.64 4.72
N THR A 36 1.70 -12.28 3.60
CA THR A 36 2.12 -13.68 3.58
C THR A 36 3.41 -13.90 4.36
N ILE A 37 4.36 -12.94 4.29
CA ILE A 37 5.60 -12.99 5.06
C ILE A 37 5.30 -12.80 6.55
N ASN A 38 4.46 -11.81 6.89
CA ASN A 38 4.04 -11.56 8.27
C ASN A 38 3.39 -12.79 8.91
N GLY A 39 2.57 -13.54 8.16
CA GLY A 39 1.94 -14.76 8.66
C GLY A 39 2.92 -15.89 8.99
N GLY A 40 4.10 -15.88 8.37
CA GLY A 40 5.16 -16.85 8.68
C GLY A 40 6.08 -16.45 9.83
N TRP A 41 6.15 -15.16 10.18
CA TRP A 41 7.24 -14.63 11.01
C TRP A 41 6.79 -13.71 12.14
N ALA A 42 5.87 -12.77 11.89
CA ALA A 42 5.56 -11.65 12.80
C ALA A 42 4.25 -11.83 13.60
N GLY A 43 3.67 -13.04 13.54
CA GLY A 43 2.46 -13.40 14.28
C GLY A 43 1.14 -12.83 13.72
N SER A 44 0.04 -13.26 14.32
CA SER A 44 -1.33 -12.94 13.88
C SER A 44 -1.65 -11.44 13.96
N HIS A 45 -1.12 -10.72 14.95
CA HIS A 45 -1.35 -9.27 15.10
C HIS A 45 -0.81 -8.47 13.90
N SER A 46 0.41 -8.75 13.44
CA SER A 46 1.04 -8.09 12.29
C SER A 46 0.32 -8.40 10.97
N VAL A 47 -0.21 -9.63 10.84
CA VAL A 47 -1.05 -10.05 9.71
C VAL A 47 -2.33 -9.23 9.67
N VAL A 48 -3.07 -9.16 10.77
CA VAL A 48 -4.34 -8.41 10.85
C VAL A 48 -4.11 -6.92 10.57
N ALA A 49 -3.05 -6.34 11.12
CA ALA A 49 -2.67 -4.95 10.83
C ALA A 49 -2.42 -4.73 9.33
N SER A 50 -1.69 -5.64 8.69
CA SER A 50 -1.37 -5.56 7.26
C SER A 50 -2.61 -5.74 6.36
N TYR A 51 -3.57 -6.58 6.76
CA TYR A 51 -4.87 -6.72 6.08
C TYR A 51 -5.72 -5.46 6.20
N ARG A 52 -5.76 -4.83 7.38
CA ARG A 52 -6.49 -3.56 7.60
C ARG A 52 -5.96 -2.47 6.67
N VAL A 53 -4.63 -2.38 6.52
CA VAL A 53 -3.98 -1.45 5.59
C VAL A 53 -4.44 -1.72 4.16
N LEU A 54 -4.43 -2.98 3.73
CA LEU A 54 -4.84 -3.36 2.38
C LEU A 54 -6.30 -2.95 2.09
N ILE A 55 -7.22 -3.28 3.00
CA ILE A 55 -8.66 -2.96 2.83
C ILE A 55 -8.88 -1.45 2.86
N LEU A 56 -8.33 -0.75 3.86
CA LEU A 56 -8.55 0.69 4.03
C LEU A 56 -7.90 1.50 2.91
N ALA A 57 -6.68 1.15 2.49
CA ALA A 57 -6.00 1.87 1.44
C ALA A 57 -6.66 1.65 0.06
N LEU A 58 -7.01 0.40 -0.28
CA LEU A 58 -7.71 0.13 -1.54
C LEU A 58 -9.13 0.70 -1.54
N GLY A 59 -9.86 0.59 -0.43
CA GLY A 59 -11.17 1.20 -0.26
C GLY A 59 -11.12 2.72 -0.43
N SER A 60 -10.13 3.37 0.19
CA SER A 60 -9.91 4.82 0.04
C SER A 60 -9.62 5.19 -1.42
N LEU A 61 -8.71 4.47 -2.09
CA LEU A 61 -8.37 4.75 -3.49
C LEU A 61 -9.53 4.47 -4.45
N TYR A 62 -10.36 3.47 -4.16
CA TYR A 62 -11.58 3.20 -4.93
C TYR A 62 -12.60 4.34 -4.77
N LEU A 63 -12.84 4.79 -3.53
CA LEU A 63 -13.74 5.92 -3.26
C LEU A 63 -13.24 7.19 -3.95
N VAL A 64 -11.95 7.50 -3.85
CA VAL A 64 -11.34 8.67 -4.50
C VAL A 64 -11.50 8.65 -6.02
N ASN A 65 -11.39 7.49 -6.66
CA ASN A 65 -11.50 7.39 -8.12
C ASN A 65 -12.92 7.67 -8.64
N GLY A 66 -13.94 7.59 -7.76
CA GLY A 66 -15.31 7.97 -8.08
C GLY A 66 -15.63 9.44 -7.84
N LEU A 67 -14.67 10.25 -7.39
CA LEU A 67 -14.91 11.61 -6.94
C LEU A 67 -14.29 12.68 -7.85
N PRO A 68 -14.89 13.87 -7.89
CA PRO A 68 -14.30 15.05 -8.51
C PRO A 68 -12.87 15.25 -8.02
N LYS A 69 -11.96 15.60 -8.93
CA LYS A 69 -10.57 15.89 -8.55
C LYS A 69 -10.57 17.08 -7.60
N GLN A 70 -10.07 16.90 -6.38
CA GLN A 70 -10.10 17.95 -5.36
C GLN A 70 -8.74 18.58 -5.15
N ARG A 71 -8.75 19.79 -4.60
CA ARG A 71 -7.57 20.64 -4.35
C ARG A 71 -6.46 20.00 -3.50
N PHE A 72 -6.78 19.06 -2.61
CA PHE A 72 -5.78 18.52 -1.67
C PHE A 72 -5.46 17.06 -1.97
N PRO A 73 -4.28 16.69 -2.50
CA PRO A 73 -3.99 15.31 -2.94
C PRO A 73 -3.79 14.29 -1.80
N TRP A 74 -3.89 14.72 -0.54
CA TRP A 74 -3.58 13.90 0.63
C TRP A 74 -4.41 12.61 0.75
N TYR A 75 -5.66 12.62 0.28
CA TYR A 75 -6.53 11.43 0.25
C TYR A 75 -6.05 10.37 -0.76
N VAL A 76 -5.19 10.72 -1.71
CA VAL A 76 -4.52 9.76 -2.62
C VAL A 76 -3.16 9.35 -2.08
N ILE A 77 -2.40 10.33 -1.57
CA ILE A 77 -1.04 10.12 -1.07
C ILE A 77 -1.04 9.20 0.15
N MET A 78 -1.97 9.38 1.09
CA MET A 78 -1.98 8.63 2.35
C MET A 78 -2.23 7.12 2.15
N PRO A 79 -3.21 6.68 1.34
CA PRO A 79 -3.36 5.27 0.96
C PRO A 79 -2.14 4.68 0.25
N ILE A 80 -1.52 5.43 -0.67
CA ILE A 80 -0.33 4.98 -1.39
C ILE A 80 0.85 4.83 -0.42
N ALA A 81 1.04 5.78 0.48
CA ALA A 81 2.07 5.75 1.51
C ALA A 81 1.87 4.56 2.47
N ALA A 82 0.63 4.28 2.85
CA ALA A 82 0.28 3.14 3.69
C ALA A 82 0.53 1.79 3.01
N LEU A 83 0.18 1.65 1.71
CA LEU A 83 0.49 0.45 0.94
C LEU A 83 2.00 0.23 0.75
N ALA A 84 2.79 1.31 0.74
CA ALA A 84 4.24 1.23 0.67
C ALA A 84 4.90 0.94 2.03
N GLY A 85 4.12 0.90 3.12
CA GLY A 85 4.65 0.64 4.46
C GLY A 85 5.51 1.77 5.03
N LEU A 86 5.27 3.03 4.60
CA LEU A 86 6.04 4.17 5.07
C LEU A 86 5.85 4.43 6.57
N PRO A 87 6.86 4.97 7.28
CA PRO A 87 6.73 5.35 8.68
C PRO A 87 5.52 6.25 8.94
N LEU A 88 4.96 6.15 10.14
CA LEU A 88 3.78 6.90 10.60
C LEU A 88 2.48 6.57 9.85
N THR A 89 2.50 5.58 8.95
CA THR A 89 1.31 5.00 8.34
C THR A 89 0.98 3.65 8.97
N ALA A 90 -0.26 3.20 8.82
CA ALA A 90 -0.71 1.90 9.28
C ALA A 90 0.10 0.76 8.62
N GLY A 91 0.64 0.98 7.43
CA GLY A 91 1.55 0.02 6.77
C GLY A 91 2.81 -0.28 7.56
N PHE A 92 3.32 0.69 8.32
CA PHE A 92 4.51 0.52 9.14
C PHE A 92 4.30 -0.44 10.31
N SER A 93 3.08 -0.48 10.86
CA SER A 93 2.74 -1.37 11.99
C SER A 93 2.88 -2.86 11.64
N GLY A 94 2.81 -3.22 10.34
CA GLY A 94 3.08 -4.58 9.87
C GLY A 94 4.55 -4.85 9.55
N LEU A 95 5.34 -3.83 9.21
CA LEU A 95 6.75 -3.99 8.79
C LEU A 95 7.73 -3.88 9.96
N ALA A 96 7.48 -2.97 10.90
CA ALA A 96 8.41 -2.70 11.99
C ALA A 96 8.65 -3.90 12.92
N PRO A 97 7.60 -4.65 13.35
CA PRO A 97 7.80 -5.84 14.19
C PRO A 97 8.63 -6.91 13.47
N LEU A 98 8.35 -7.14 12.19
CA LEU A 98 9.06 -8.11 11.36
C LEU A 98 10.56 -7.80 11.24
N TYR A 99 10.93 -6.53 11.06
CA TYR A 99 12.35 -6.14 11.10
C TYR A 99 12.96 -6.28 12.49
N SER A 100 12.25 -5.87 13.53
CA SER A 100 12.69 -6.01 14.92
C SER A 100 13.00 -7.47 15.28
N ASP A 101 12.11 -8.39 14.89
CA ASP A 101 12.23 -9.82 15.16
C ASP A 101 13.41 -10.44 14.41
N TRP A 102 13.64 -10.05 13.15
CA TRP A 102 14.79 -10.56 12.40
C TRP A 102 16.12 -10.02 12.88
N PHE A 103 16.20 -8.75 13.27
CA PHE A 103 17.42 -8.21 13.85
C PHE A 103 17.74 -8.88 15.19
N SER A 104 16.75 -9.04 16.07
CA SER A 104 16.93 -9.71 17.36
C SER A 104 17.27 -11.21 17.22
N SER A 105 16.72 -11.88 16.21
CA SER A 105 16.97 -13.31 15.94
C SER A 105 18.22 -13.57 15.09
N GLY A 106 18.99 -12.54 14.73
CA GLY A 106 20.20 -12.68 13.91
C GLY A 106 19.95 -12.93 12.41
N LEU A 107 18.70 -12.87 11.95
CA LEU A 107 18.26 -13.13 10.57
C LEU A 107 18.42 -11.90 9.66
N HIS A 108 19.55 -11.22 9.76
CA HIS A 108 19.87 -9.99 9.03
C HIS A 108 19.73 -10.14 7.51
N GLY A 109 20.05 -11.31 6.96
CA GLY A 109 19.91 -11.60 5.53
C GLY A 109 18.47 -11.45 5.03
N LEU A 110 17.48 -11.89 5.83
CA LEU A 110 16.07 -11.74 5.48
C LEU A 110 15.67 -10.26 5.49
N ALA A 111 16.09 -9.50 6.51
CA ALA A 111 15.86 -8.06 6.57
C ALA A 111 16.41 -7.37 5.32
N ILE A 112 17.67 -7.66 4.94
CA ILE A 112 18.33 -7.08 3.76
C ILE A 112 17.57 -7.41 2.47
N VAL A 113 17.25 -8.67 2.22
CA VAL A 113 16.53 -9.08 1.00
C VAL A 113 15.16 -8.41 0.92
N THR A 114 14.45 -8.32 2.04
CA THR A 114 13.16 -7.64 2.15
C THR A 114 13.28 -6.16 1.84
N GLY A 115 14.23 -5.48 2.47
CA GLY A 115 14.47 -4.06 2.26
C GLY A 115 14.80 -3.75 0.80
N LEU A 116 15.62 -4.59 0.16
CA LEU A 116 15.93 -4.46 -1.27
C LEU A 116 14.68 -4.54 -2.16
N LEU A 117 13.70 -5.37 -1.79
CA LEU A 117 12.42 -5.48 -2.50
C LEU A 117 11.45 -4.34 -2.17
N ILE A 118 11.53 -3.76 -0.97
CA ILE A 118 10.68 -2.62 -0.55
C ILE A 118 11.16 -1.30 -1.16
N ILE A 119 12.46 -1.14 -1.43
CA ILE A 119 13.00 0.07 -2.09
C ILE A 119 12.23 0.45 -3.37
N PRO A 120 12.06 -0.43 -4.37
CA PRO A 120 11.29 -0.11 -5.58
C PRO A 120 9.79 0.11 -5.30
N VAL A 121 9.21 -0.49 -4.25
CA VAL A 121 7.82 -0.27 -3.83
C VAL A 121 7.63 1.18 -3.36
N ILE A 122 8.49 1.64 -2.45
CA ILE A 122 8.45 3.02 -1.94
C ILE A 122 8.74 4.00 -3.07
N ALA A 123 9.73 3.71 -3.90
CA ALA A 123 10.07 4.58 -5.02
C ALA A 123 8.88 4.69 -6.01
N ALA A 124 8.18 3.59 -6.29
CA ALA A 124 6.95 3.59 -7.10
C ALA A 124 5.83 4.43 -6.44
N ALA A 125 5.63 4.25 -5.13
CA ALA A 125 4.66 5.01 -4.36
C ALA A 125 4.91 6.53 -4.43
N ILE A 126 6.17 6.97 -4.38
CA ILE A 126 6.53 8.38 -4.57
C ILE A 126 6.13 8.87 -5.98
N GLN A 127 6.39 8.08 -7.03
CA GLN A 127 6.06 8.46 -8.40
C GLN A 127 4.55 8.54 -8.65
N VAL A 128 3.79 7.55 -8.19
CA VAL A 128 2.33 7.55 -8.32
C VAL A 128 1.73 8.72 -7.55
N SER A 129 2.23 9.01 -6.34
CA SER A 129 1.80 10.17 -5.54
C SER A 129 2.07 11.51 -6.23
N ARG A 130 3.23 11.65 -6.91
CA ARG A 130 3.57 12.84 -7.69
C ARG A 130 2.64 13.04 -8.87
N GLN A 131 2.34 11.97 -9.61
CA GLN A 131 1.40 12.04 -10.73
C GLN A 131 -0.01 12.42 -10.26
N ALA A 132 -0.49 11.79 -9.19
CA ALA A 132 -1.79 12.12 -8.60
C ALA A 132 -1.89 13.60 -8.17
N THR A 133 -0.77 14.20 -7.72
CA THR A 133 -0.72 15.61 -7.35
C THR A 133 -0.74 16.53 -8.58
N ASN A 134 -0.07 16.14 -9.66
CA ASN A 134 -0.02 16.92 -10.90
C ASN A 134 -1.34 16.89 -11.67
N ASP A 135 -2.13 15.82 -11.51
CA ASP A 135 -3.42 15.64 -12.18
C ASP A 135 -4.57 16.44 -11.55
N VAL A 136 -4.35 17.18 -10.47
CA VAL A 136 -5.39 17.97 -9.78
C VAL A 136 -5.91 19.09 -10.69
N GLN A 137 -7.19 19.03 -11.04
CA GLN A 137 -7.94 20.11 -11.72
C GLN A 137 -9.00 20.65 -10.77
N GLU A 138 -9.15 21.98 -10.72
CA GLU A 138 -10.15 22.64 -9.87
C GLU A 138 -11.55 22.47 -10.48
N GLU A 139 -12.32 21.49 -9.98
CA GLU A 139 -13.77 21.49 -10.16
C GLU A 139 -14.44 22.24 -9.01
N THR A 140 -15.34 23.16 -9.37
CA THR A 140 -16.07 24.00 -8.41
C THR A 140 -17.28 23.25 -7.87
N LEU A 141 -17.06 22.47 -6.81
CA LEU A 141 -18.15 21.86 -6.04
C LEU A 141 -18.84 22.88 -5.13
N SER A 142 -20.12 22.66 -4.84
CA SER A 142 -20.81 23.42 -3.81
C SER A 142 -20.19 23.15 -2.43
N VAL A 143 -20.25 24.14 -1.53
CA VAL A 143 -19.61 24.05 -0.19
C VAL A 143 -20.10 22.82 0.59
N SER A 144 -21.40 22.51 0.50
CA SER A 144 -22.03 21.37 1.18
C SER A 144 -21.61 20.02 0.63
N GLU A 145 -21.55 19.88 -0.70
CA GLU A 145 -21.06 18.64 -1.35
C GLU A 145 -19.58 18.42 -1.05
N SER A 146 -18.78 19.50 -1.05
CA SER A 146 -17.37 19.41 -0.68
C SER A 146 -17.18 18.96 0.76
N LEU A 147 -18.01 19.40 1.70
CA LEU A 147 -17.90 19.03 3.12
C LEU A 147 -18.23 17.56 3.36
N LEU A 148 -19.33 17.06 2.79
CA LEU A 148 -19.73 15.66 2.91
C LEU A 148 -18.68 14.73 2.28
N LEU A 149 -18.16 15.09 1.11
CA LEU A 149 -17.10 14.33 0.44
C LEU A 149 -15.79 14.34 1.22
N ASN A 150 -15.37 15.51 1.71
CA ASN A 150 -14.16 15.63 2.51
C ASN A 150 -14.27 14.82 3.80
N LEU A 151 -15.43 14.83 4.48
CA LEU A 151 -15.65 14.06 5.70
C LEU A 151 -15.68 12.55 5.44
N GLY A 152 -16.33 12.11 4.35
CA GLY A 152 -16.36 10.70 3.94
C GLY A 152 -14.99 10.14 3.58
N LEU A 153 -14.12 10.95 2.98
CA LEU A 153 -12.73 10.60 2.67
C LEU A 153 -11.80 10.74 3.87
N LEU A 154 -12.12 11.63 4.82
CA LEU A 154 -11.32 11.87 6.03
C LEU A 154 -11.25 10.66 6.94
N LEU A 155 -12.37 9.97 7.14
CA LEU A 155 -12.41 8.83 8.06
C LEU A 155 -11.42 7.70 7.69
N PRO A 156 -11.45 7.14 6.47
CA PRO A 156 -10.58 6.02 6.13
C PRO A 156 -9.11 6.44 6.01
N THR A 157 -8.83 7.67 5.59
CA THR A 157 -7.47 8.21 5.51
C THR A 157 -6.86 8.51 6.87
N LEU A 158 -7.65 8.99 7.84
CA LEU A 158 -7.23 9.10 9.24
C LEU A 158 -6.97 7.72 9.86
N GLY A 159 -7.77 6.70 9.49
CA GLY A 159 -7.54 5.32 9.92
C GLY A 159 -6.24 4.70 9.38
N LEU A 160 -5.62 5.32 8.38
CA LEU A 160 -4.32 4.93 7.84
C LEU A 160 -3.14 5.64 8.51
N LEU A 161 -3.38 6.65 9.34
CA LEU A 161 -2.35 7.26 10.18
C LEU A 161 -2.16 6.41 11.43
N VAL A 162 -0.89 6.18 11.79
CA VAL A 162 -0.58 5.61 13.10
C VAL A 162 -0.26 6.77 14.02
N LEU A 163 -1.09 6.96 15.03
CA LEU A 163 -0.79 7.86 16.13
C LEU A 163 0.34 7.24 16.97
N PRO A 164 1.35 8.03 17.39
CA PRO A 164 2.40 7.55 18.28
C PRO A 164 1.79 7.05 19.60
N GLY A 165 1.68 5.72 19.71
CA GLY A 165 1.33 4.97 20.92
C GLY A 165 2.52 4.14 21.41
N SER A 166 2.32 3.34 22.46
CA SER A 166 3.33 2.45 23.07
C SER A 166 4.07 1.61 22.01
N ASP A 167 3.35 1.07 21.05
CA ASP A 167 3.87 0.10 20.08
C ASP A 167 4.91 0.70 19.12
N LEU A 168 4.88 2.02 18.88
CA LEU A 168 5.90 2.71 18.07
C LEU A 168 7.14 3.08 18.89
N VAL A 169 6.97 3.28 20.21
CA VAL A 169 8.05 3.63 21.14
C VAL A 169 8.92 2.40 21.45
N ASP A 170 8.32 1.21 21.44
CA ASP A 170 9.01 -0.05 21.71
C ASP A 170 9.83 -0.58 20.52
N ILE A 171 9.78 0.09 19.35
CA ILE A 171 10.55 -0.30 18.17
C ILE A 171 12.04 0.03 18.38
N PRO A 172 12.96 -0.96 18.25
CA PRO A 172 14.39 -0.72 18.40
C PRO A 172 14.93 0.37 17.46
N LEU A 173 15.87 1.17 17.94
CA LEU A 173 16.53 2.22 17.15
C LEU A 173 17.16 1.67 15.86
N VAL A 174 17.67 0.43 15.89
CA VAL A 174 18.25 -0.24 14.72
C VAL A 174 17.22 -0.38 13.59
N THR A 175 15.98 -0.73 13.91
CA THR A 175 14.89 -0.84 12.93
C THR A 175 14.57 0.52 12.31
N TRP A 176 14.55 1.59 13.11
CA TRP A 176 14.38 2.96 12.61
C TRP A 176 15.48 3.39 11.65
N LEU A 177 16.75 3.15 12.02
CA LEU A 177 17.90 3.44 11.16
C LEU A 177 17.83 2.64 9.86
N TYR A 178 17.46 1.36 9.93
CA TYR A 178 17.34 0.51 8.76
C TYR A 178 16.24 1.00 7.80
N VAL A 179 15.08 1.37 8.33
CA VAL A 179 13.98 1.94 7.54
C VAL A 179 14.38 3.28 6.92
N LEU A 180 15.13 4.11 7.64
CA LEU A 180 15.68 5.36 7.10
C LEU A 180 16.61 5.08 5.91
N VAL A 181 17.48 4.07 6.00
CA VAL A 181 18.34 3.65 4.88
C VAL A 181 17.50 3.23 3.67
N ILE A 182 16.44 2.44 3.88
CA ILE A 182 15.51 2.04 2.80
C ILE A 182 14.87 3.26 2.15
N ILE A 183 14.38 4.22 2.93
CA ILE A 183 13.74 5.44 2.42
C ILE A 183 14.73 6.27 1.62
N VAL A 184 15.94 6.50 2.14
CA VAL A 184 17.00 7.24 1.44
C VAL A 184 17.37 6.54 0.13
N ALA A 185 17.55 5.21 0.16
CA ALA A 185 17.82 4.42 -1.05
C ALA A 185 16.67 4.53 -2.07
N SER A 186 15.41 4.57 -1.61
CA SER A 186 14.24 4.74 -2.47
C SER A 186 14.20 6.12 -3.12
N ILE A 187 14.54 7.18 -2.39
CA ILE A 187 14.65 8.55 -2.91
C ILE A 187 15.77 8.64 -3.95
N ILE A 188 16.93 8.04 -3.67
CA ILE A 188 18.05 7.97 -4.61
C ILE A 188 17.65 7.21 -5.86
N LEU A 189 17.05 6.03 -5.73
CA LEU A 189 16.55 5.23 -6.86
C LEU A 189 15.59 6.06 -7.72
N ASN A 190 14.72 6.85 -7.07
CA ASN A 190 13.76 7.69 -7.75
C ASN A 190 14.39 8.81 -8.60
N ARG A 191 15.61 9.26 -8.27
CA ARG A 191 16.36 10.21 -9.09
C ARG A 191 16.77 9.62 -10.44
N TYR A 192 16.93 8.30 -10.52
CA TYR A 192 17.38 7.58 -11.71
C TYR A 192 16.25 6.77 -12.38
N VAL A 193 14.99 6.97 -11.97
CA VAL A 193 13.85 6.14 -12.40
C VAL A 193 13.71 6.03 -13.92
N GLU A 194 13.80 7.14 -14.65
CA GLU A 194 13.63 7.13 -16.11
C GLU A 194 14.79 6.42 -16.82
N GLN A 195 16.03 6.63 -16.34
CA GLN A 195 17.21 5.97 -16.90
C GLN A 195 17.17 4.46 -16.69
N ILE A 196 16.76 4.02 -15.50
CA ILE A 196 16.64 2.60 -15.14
C ILE A 196 15.47 1.96 -15.90
N ARG A 197 14.34 2.65 -16.01
CA ARG A 197 13.17 2.16 -16.75
C ARG A 197 13.48 1.96 -18.22
N VAL A 198 14.10 2.92 -18.89
CA VAL A 198 14.47 2.80 -20.31
C VAL A 198 15.42 1.61 -20.52
N ARG A 199 16.42 1.44 -19.64
CA ARG A 199 17.33 0.28 -19.70
C ARG A 199 16.60 -1.05 -19.47
N LEU A 200 15.70 -1.11 -18.50
CA LEU A 200 14.91 -2.30 -18.22
C LEU A 200 13.96 -2.64 -19.36
N LEU A 201 13.29 -1.66 -19.96
CA LEU A 201 12.40 -1.86 -21.11
C LEU A 201 13.18 -2.34 -22.33
N ASN A 202 14.37 -1.80 -22.57
CA ASN A 202 15.24 -2.24 -23.67
C ASN A 202 15.75 -3.68 -23.43
N PHE A 203 16.19 -3.99 -22.21
CA PHE A 203 16.59 -5.36 -21.84
C PHE A 203 15.43 -6.36 -21.93
N ASN A 204 14.22 -5.96 -21.53
CA ASN A 204 13.03 -6.80 -21.70
C ASN A 204 12.63 -6.94 -23.17
N SER A 205 12.86 -5.93 -24.02
CA SER A 205 12.62 -6.06 -25.46
C SER A 205 13.55 -7.07 -26.13
N GLU A 206 14.77 -7.23 -25.61
CA GLU A 206 15.72 -8.27 -26.02
C GLU A 206 15.34 -9.67 -25.48
N LEU A 207 14.69 -9.74 -24.31
CA LEU A 207 14.16 -10.97 -23.71
C LEU A 207 12.75 -11.36 -24.19
N ASN A 208 12.00 -10.43 -24.77
CA ASN A 208 10.61 -10.60 -25.25
C ASN A 208 10.45 -11.52 -26.47
N ALA A 209 11.47 -12.31 -26.82
CA ALA A 209 11.26 -13.61 -27.45
C ALA A 209 10.43 -14.57 -26.55
N VAL A 210 10.28 -14.26 -25.26
CA VAL A 210 9.42 -14.98 -24.30
C VAL A 210 8.33 -14.05 -23.78
N GLN A 211 7.17 -14.05 -24.44
CA GLN A 211 6.00 -13.24 -24.07
C GLN A 211 5.34 -13.73 -22.78
N ILE A 212 5.43 -12.95 -21.70
CA ILE A 212 4.57 -13.12 -20.52
C ILE A 212 3.45 -12.07 -20.61
N GLU A 213 2.38 -12.44 -21.30
CA GLU A 213 1.19 -11.61 -21.44
C GLU A 213 0.36 -11.66 -20.14
N LEU A 214 0.67 -10.74 -19.22
CA LEU A 214 0.01 -10.64 -17.94
C LEU A 214 -1.37 -9.97 -18.09
N LYS A 215 -2.43 -10.79 -18.08
CA LYS A 215 -3.81 -10.32 -17.93
C LYS A 215 -4.02 -9.79 -16.50
N VAL A 216 -3.68 -8.52 -16.29
CA VAL A 216 -3.88 -7.77 -15.04
C VAL A 216 -5.31 -7.89 -14.52
N GLN A 217 -6.30 -8.00 -15.42
CA GLN A 217 -7.72 -8.22 -15.07
C GLN A 217 -7.95 -9.50 -14.26
N THR A 218 -7.27 -10.60 -14.57
CA THR A 218 -7.37 -11.86 -13.81
C THR A 218 -6.75 -11.75 -12.43
N ILE A 219 -5.67 -10.96 -12.28
CA ILE A 219 -5.05 -10.72 -10.97
C ILE A 219 -5.98 -9.86 -10.11
N ILE A 220 -6.57 -8.81 -10.68
CA ILE A 220 -7.57 -7.96 -9.99
C ILE A 220 -8.78 -8.81 -9.58
N ALA A 221 -9.30 -9.66 -10.45
CA ALA A 221 -10.42 -10.55 -10.13
C ALA A 221 -10.07 -11.56 -9.03
N LYS A 222 -8.86 -12.14 -9.06
CA LYS A 222 -8.36 -13.02 -7.99
C LYS A 222 -8.12 -12.27 -6.68
N LEU A 223 -7.65 -11.02 -6.75
CA LEU A 223 -7.47 -10.16 -5.59
C LEU A 223 -8.83 -9.79 -4.98
N ALA A 224 -9.83 -9.47 -5.80
CA ALA A 224 -11.20 -9.17 -5.34
C ALA A 224 -11.88 -10.38 -4.72
N ASN A 225 -11.72 -11.57 -5.32
CA ASN A 225 -12.22 -12.83 -4.73
C ASN A 225 -11.45 -13.20 -3.46
N GLY A 226 -10.13 -13.01 -3.45
CA GLY A 226 -9.29 -13.20 -2.26
C GLY A 226 -9.63 -12.22 -1.14
N LEU A 227 -9.99 -10.97 -1.49
CA LEU A 227 -10.45 -9.93 -0.57
C LEU A 227 -11.82 -10.29 -0.01
N SER A 228 -12.74 -10.84 -0.83
CA SER A 228 -14.05 -11.29 -0.37
C SER A 228 -13.94 -12.45 0.62
N VAL A 229 -13.09 -13.44 0.34
CA VAL A 229 -12.80 -14.56 1.25
C VAL A 229 -12.09 -14.07 2.50
N ALA A 230 -11.08 -13.20 2.36
CA ALA A 230 -10.37 -12.61 3.49
C ALA A 230 -11.29 -11.75 4.34
N ILE A 231 -12.20 -10.93 3.79
CA ILE A 231 -13.19 -10.17 4.57
C ILE A 231 -14.11 -11.12 5.35
N ARG A 232 -14.49 -12.25 4.74
CA ARG A 232 -15.34 -13.26 5.38
C ARG A 232 -14.62 -14.01 6.50
N GLU A 233 -13.32 -14.27 6.36
CA GLU A 233 -12.50 -14.89 7.41
C GLU A 233 -12.05 -13.88 8.47
N THR A 234 -11.76 -12.63 8.09
CA THR A 234 -11.41 -11.55 9.02
C THR A 234 -12.64 -11.10 9.80
N ALA A 235 -13.86 -11.27 9.28
CA ALA A 235 -15.10 -11.08 10.05
C ALA A 235 -15.17 -12.03 11.26
N GLY A 236 -14.54 -13.22 11.20
CA GLY A 236 -14.36 -14.12 12.35
C GLY A 236 -13.22 -13.73 13.30
N ILE A 237 -12.27 -12.89 12.85
CA ILE A 237 -11.11 -12.42 13.65
C ILE A 237 -11.37 -10.99 14.23
N LEU A 238 -12.31 -10.23 13.66
CA LEU A 238 -12.68 -8.87 14.04
C LEU A 238 -13.68 -8.79 15.21
N GLU A 239 -14.00 -9.92 15.86
CA GLU A 239 -14.69 -9.97 17.17
C GLU A 239 -13.90 -9.26 18.28
N GLY A 240 -12.63 -8.90 18.06
CA GLY A 240 -11.87 -8.00 18.91
C GLY A 240 -12.32 -6.54 18.82
N GLU A 241 -13.15 -6.13 19.80
CA GLU A 241 -13.64 -4.82 20.30
C GLU A 241 -13.80 -3.59 19.38
N ARG A 242 -13.12 -3.45 18.24
CA ARG A 242 -13.19 -2.25 17.38
C ARG A 242 -13.24 -2.56 15.89
N GLY A 243 -12.98 -3.81 15.50
CA GLY A 243 -12.90 -4.21 14.10
C GLY A 243 -14.23 -4.18 13.34
N MET A 244 -15.30 -4.59 14.02
CA MET A 244 -16.65 -4.65 13.45
C MET A 244 -17.21 -3.26 13.15
N LEU A 245 -16.95 -2.27 14.02
CA LEU A 245 -17.36 -0.88 13.80
C LEU A 245 -16.75 -0.28 12.54
N TRP A 246 -15.46 -0.54 12.28
CA TRP A 246 -14.78 0.00 11.10
C TRP A 246 -15.26 -0.63 9.79
N LEU A 247 -15.52 -1.95 9.78
CA LEU A 247 -16.12 -2.59 8.61
C LEU A 247 -17.55 -2.11 8.35
N LEU A 248 -18.34 -1.93 9.41
CA LEU A 248 -19.72 -1.47 9.31
C LEU A 248 -19.77 -0.03 8.79
N ILE A 249 -18.87 0.84 9.27
CA ILE A 249 -18.71 2.20 8.74
C ILE A 249 -18.27 2.20 7.28
N LEU A 250 -17.30 1.37 6.90
CA LEU A 250 -16.83 1.28 5.51
C LEU A 250 -17.94 0.78 4.57
N VAL A 251 -18.75 -0.19 5.00
CA VAL A 251 -19.93 -0.66 4.25
C VAL A 251 -20.98 0.43 4.13
N ILE A 252 -21.26 1.18 5.21
CA ILE A 252 -22.19 2.33 5.19
C ILE A 252 -21.71 3.38 4.19
N VAL A 253 -20.42 3.72 4.19
CA VAL A 253 -19.84 4.73 3.29
C VAL A 253 -19.95 4.28 1.83
N ILE A 254 -19.65 3.02 1.52
CA ILE A 254 -19.80 2.47 0.16
C ILE A 254 -21.27 2.49 -0.28
N TRP A 255 -22.19 2.14 0.61
CA TRP A 255 -23.62 2.13 0.31
C TRP A 255 -24.14 3.54 0.02
N PHE A 256 -23.77 4.53 0.84
CA PHE A 256 -24.15 5.93 0.60
C PHE A 256 -23.56 6.50 -0.69
N ALA A 257 -22.32 6.14 -1.03
CA ALA A 257 -21.67 6.57 -2.27
C ALA A 257 -22.29 5.98 -3.55
N GLN A 258 -23.07 4.90 -3.44
CA GLN A 258 -23.79 4.28 -4.57
C GLN A 258 -25.25 4.77 -4.71
N SER A 259 -25.80 5.39 -3.65
CA SER A 259 -27.20 5.82 -3.59
C SER A 259 -27.43 7.31 -3.87
N GLY A 260 -26.37 8.08 -4.16
CA GLY A 260 -26.41 9.48 -4.60
C GLY A 260 -26.03 9.61 -6.06
#